data_AF-A0A7H4PQW4-F1
#
_entry.id   AF-A0A7H4PQW4-F1
#
_cell.length_a   1.000
_cell.length_b   1.000
_cell.length_c   1.000
_cell.angle_alpha   90.00
_cell.angle_beta   90.00
_cell.angle_gamma   90.00
#
_symmetry.space_group_name_H-M   'P 1'
#
loop_
_entity.id
_entity.type
_entity.pdbx_description
1 polymer ?
#
loop_
_entity_poly.entity_id
_entity_poly.type
_entity_poly.pdbx_seq_one_letter_code
_entity_poly.pdbx_strand_id
1 'polypeptide(L)'
;MKPGDVVKIKDVEIHALDAFDRTALITLPADQKAAGVLPDGMDQRAVNYLFKTPGGNLYHSGDSHYSNYYAKHGNEHQIDVALGSYGENPRGITDKMTSADILRMAESLNAKVVIPFHHDIWSNFQADPQEIRVLWEMKKDRLQYGFKPFIWQVGGKFTWPLDKDNFEYHYPRGFDDCFTMEPDLPFKSFL
;
A
#
# COMPACT_ATOMS: atom_id res chain seq x y z
N MET A 1 -4.92 19.90 -6.60
CA MET A 1 -3.68 19.62 -5.86
C MET A 1 -2.58 19.42 -6.88
N LYS A 2 -1.43 20.04 -6.67
CA LYS A 2 -0.17 19.83 -7.41
C LYS A 2 0.91 19.43 -6.40
N PRO A 3 2.00 18.76 -6.81
CA PRO A 3 3.11 18.49 -5.91
C PRO A 3 3.61 19.76 -5.22
N GLY A 4 3.82 19.67 -3.90
CA GLY A 4 4.18 20.79 -3.02
C GLY A 4 2.99 21.49 -2.36
N ASP A 5 1.75 21.29 -2.84
CA ASP A 5 0.56 21.83 -2.16
C ASP A 5 0.36 21.15 -0.80
N VAL A 6 -0.01 21.95 0.20
CA VAL A 6 -0.42 21.47 1.53
C VAL A 6 -1.83 21.98 1.84
N VAL A 7 -2.74 21.06 2.17
CA VAL A 7 -4.11 21.40 2.55
C VAL A 7 -4.41 20.83 3.93
N LYS A 8 -4.98 21.65 4.81
CA LYS A 8 -5.42 21.24 6.13
C LYS A 8 -6.92 20.99 6.14
N ILE A 9 -7.33 19.80 6.57
CA ILE A 9 -8.73 19.43 6.81
C ILE A 9 -8.86 19.01 8.26
N LYS A 10 -9.52 19.85 9.07
CA LYS A 10 -9.61 19.68 10.53
C LYS A 10 -8.21 19.52 11.15
N ASP A 11 -7.92 18.38 11.76
CA ASP A 11 -6.67 18.02 12.43
C ASP A 11 -5.70 17.23 11.53
N VAL A 12 -6.03 17.03 10.25
CA VAL A 12 -5.18 16.34 9.27
C VAL A 12 -4.56 17.33 8.29
N GLU A 13 -3.25 17.21 8.08
CA GLU A 13 -2.51 17.94 7.05
C GLU A 13 -2.19 17.02 5.86
N ILE A 14 -2.60 17.41 4.67
CA ILE A 14 -2.51 16.62 3.44
C ILE A 14 -1.48 17.27 2.53
N HIS A 15 -0.37 16.58 2.31
CA HIS A 15 0.69 16.99 1.38
C HIS A 15 0.46 16.28 0.06
N ALA A 16 0.40 17.04 -1.04
CA ALA A 16 0.51 16.47 -2.38
C ALA A 16 1.99 16.37 -2.77
N LEU A 17 2.39 15.18 -3.21
CA LEU A 17 3.77 14.82 -3.57
C LEU A 17 3.81 14.28 -5.00
N ASP A 18 5.00 14.18 -5.58
CA ASP A 18 5.20 13.64 -6.91
C ASP A 18 4.61 12.21 -7.04
N ALA A 19 3.86 11.96 -8.11
CA ALA A 19 3.42 10.63 -8.50
C ALA A 19 4.39 9.99 -9.49
N PHE A 20 4.32 8.66 -9.60
CA PHE A 20 5.17 7.90 -10.52
C PHE A 20 4.35 6.92 -11.38
N ASP A 21 3.09 7.24 -11.62
CA ASP A 21 2.21 6.45 -12.47
C ASP A 21 2.56 6.66 -13.95
N ARG A 22 3.46 5.83 -14.46
CA ARG A 22 3.88 5.89 -15.87
C ARG A 22 2.72 5.62 -16.82
N THR A 23 1.71 4.86 -16.41
CA THR A 23 0.52 4.59 -17.22
C THR A 23 -0.29 5.87 -17.42
N ALA A 24 -0.48 6.69 -16.38
CA ALA A 24 -1.19 7.97 -16.48
C ALA A 24 -0.62 8.92 -17.54
N LEU A 25 0.69 8.91 -17.79
CA LEU A 25 1.33 9.76 -18.82
C LEU A 25 0.89 9.43 -20.24
N ILE A 26 0.42 8.20 -20.48
CA ILE A 26 -0.05 7.72 -21.79
C ILE A 26 -1.55 7.40 -21.81
N THR A 27 -2.27 7.66 -20.72
CA THR A 27 -3.73 7.63 -20.68
C THR A 27 -4.28 8.88 -21.37
N LEU A 28 -4.72 8.74 -22.61
CA LEU A 28 -5.17 9.84 -23.45
C LEU A 28 -6.62 9.61 -23.91
N PRO A 29 -7.35 10.69 -24.28
CA PRO A 29 -8.61 10.57 -25.01
C PRO A 29 -8.46 9.69 -26.28
N ALA A 30 -9.53 9.01 -26.66
CA ALA A 30 -9.49 7.99 -27.73
C ALA A 30 -9.07 8.53 -29.11
N ASP A 31 -9.20 9.84 -29.34
CA ASP A 31 -8.82 10.54 -30.57
C ASP A 31 -7.36 11.01 -30.59
N GLN A 32 -6.62 10.82 -29.50
CA GLN A 32 -5.21 11.24 -29.37
C GLN A 32 -4.24 10.05 -29.45
N LYS A 33 -2.98 10.34 -29.84
CA LYS A 33 -1.91 9.34 -29.95
C LYS A 33 -0.70 9.75 -29.11
N ALA A 34 -0.15 8.80 -28.35
CA ALA A 34 1.07 9.02 -27.58
C ALA A 34 2.36 8.92 -28.41
N ALA A 35 2.33 8.20 -29.55
CA ALA A 35 3.52 7.94 -30.35
C ALA A 35 4.15 9.24 -30.88
N GLY A 36 5.41 9.48 -30.51
CA GLY A 36 6.16 10.69 -30.92
C GLY A 36 5.80 11.97 -30.17
N VAL A 37 4.96 11.89 -29.13
CA VAL A 37 4.53 13.04 -28.33
C VAL A 37 5.11 12.95 -26.93
N LEU A 38 5.73 14.03 -26.46
CA LEU A 38 6.14 14.13 -25.06
C LEU A 38 4.89 14.37 -24.18
N PRO A 39 4.71 13.64 -23.08
CA PRO A 39 3.59 13.86 -22.17
C PRO A 39 3.54 15.29 -21.61
N ASP A 40 2.34 15.77 -21.30
CA ASP A 40 2.07 17.10 -20.70
C ASP A 40 2.52 17.23 -19.24
N GLY A 41 3.02 16.15 -18.64
CA GLY A 41 3.62 16.11 -17.30
C GLY A 41 2.75 15.42 -16.27
N MET A 42 3.40 14.73 -15.33
CA MET A 42 2.71 13.92 -14.31
C MET A 42 1.80 14.76 -13.41
N ASP A 43 2.28 15.94 -13.00
CA ASP A 43 1.66 16.80 -12.00
C ASP A 43 0.27 17.33 -12.40
N GLN A 44 -0.07 17.27 -13.69
CA GLN A 44 -1.39 17.63 -14.20
C GLN A 44 -2.41 16.49 -14.02
N ARG A 45 -1.93 15.26 -13.83
CA ARG A 45 -2.70 14.02 -13.92
C ARG A 45 -2.75 13.26 -12.61
N ALA A 46 -1.64 13.18 -11.89
CA ALA A 46 -1.50 12.34 -10.72
C ALA A 46 -0.62 12.99 -9.64
N VAL A 47 -0.97 12.74 -8.38
CA VAL A 47 -0.18 13.07 -7.21
C VAL A 47 -0.23 11.91 -6.23
N ASN A 48 0.83 11.74 -5.44
CA ASN A 48 0.79 10.92 -4.24
C ASN A 48 0.39 11.79 -3.04
N TYR A 49 -0.16 11.19 -2.00
CA TYR A 49 -0.56 11.92 -0.80
C TYR A 49 0.19 11.44 0.43
N LEU A 50 0.64 12.37 1.25
CA LEU A 50 1.04 12.12 2.63
C LEU A 50 0.04 12.79 3.57
N PHE A 51 -0.74 11.97 4.25
CA PHE A 51 -1.69 12.39 5.28
C PHE A 51 -1.00 12.38 6.63
N LYS A 52 -0.84 13.55 7.25
CA LYS A 52 -0.28 13.69 8.59
C LYS A 52 -1.40 13.88 9.59
N THR A 53 -1.49 12.96 10.55
CA THR A 53 -2.47 12.98 11.64
C THR A 53 -1.77 13.14 12.98
N PRO A 54 -2.47 13.49 14.07
CA PRO A 54 -1.87 13.49 15.40
C PRO A 54 -1.31 12.14 15.86
N GLY A 55 -1.78 11.02 15.28
CA GLY A 55 -1.32 9.67 15.62
C GLY A 55 -0.20 9.11 14.74
N GLY A 56 0.08 9.73 13.60
CA GLY A 56 1.07 9.28 12.61
C GLY A 56 0.70 9.62 11.17
N ASN A 57 1.58 9.22 10.24
CA ASN A 57 1.55 9.66 8.86
C ASN A 57 1.35 8.49 7.87
N LEU A 58 0.37 8.64 6.97
CA LEU A 58 0.03 7.67 5.93
C LEU A 58 0.43 8.20 4.56
N TYR A 59 1.28 7.47 3.85
CA TYR A 59 1.62 7.71 2.45
C TYR A 59 0.75 6.84 1.54
N HIS A 60 -0.04 7.46 0.66
CA HIS A 60 -0.86 6.80 -0.34
C HIS A 60 -0.28 7.04 -1.73
N SER A 61 0.24 6.00 -2.37
CA SER A 61 0.94 6.11 -3.66
C SER A 61 0.03 6.13 -4.90
N GLY A 62 -1.29 6.01 -4.72
CA GLY A 62 -2.15 5.57 -5.82
C GLY A 62 -1.61 4.25 -6.36
N ASP A 63 -1.57 4.11 -7.68
CA ASP A 63 -0.85 3.04 -8.38
C ASP A 63 0.41 3.52 -9.11
N SER A 64 1.10 4.49 -8.50
CA SER A 64 2.47 4.84 -8.86
C SER A 64 3.34 3.58 -9.03
N HIS A 65 4.11 3.57 -10.10
CA HIS A 65 5.12 2.55 -10.34
C HIS A 65 6.37 2.84 -9.48
N TYR A 66 7.32 1.89 -9.43
CA TYR A 66 8.57 2.13 -8.73
C TYR A 66 9.35 3.31 -9.32
N SER A 67 9.82 4.20 -8.45
CA SER A 67 10.71 5.32 -8.76
C SER A 67 11.75 5.49 -7.66
N ASN A 68 12.98 5.85 -8.05
CA ASN A 68 14.02 6.20 -7.08
C ASN A 68 13.64 7.43 -6.24
N TYR A 69 12.73 8.27 -6.75
CA TYR A 69 12.34 9.51 -6.11
C TYR A 69 11.49 9.30 -4.84
N TYR A 70 11.01 8.07 -4.59
CA TYR A 70 10.52 7.69 -3.27
C TYR A 70 11.55 7.97 -2.17
N ALA A 71 12.86 7.83 -2.45
CA ALA A 71 13.92 8.13 -1.49
C ALA A 71 13.92 9.61 -1.08
N LYS A 72 13.59 10.52 -2.00
CA LYS A 72 13.45 11.93 -1.68
C LYS A 72 12.29 12.17 -0.71
N HIS A 73 11.13 11.57 -0.98
CA HIS A 73 9.98 11.68 -0.08
C HIS A 73 10.27 11.11 1.31
N GLY A 74 10.98 9.98 1.40
CA GLY A 74 11.42 9.39 2.68
C GLY A 74 12.49 10.20 3.41
N ASN A 75 13.32 10.97 2.69
CA ASN A 75 14.29 11.88 3.29
C ASN A 75 13.63 13.17 3.83
N GLU A 76 12.61 13.67 3.14
CA GLU A 76 11.96 14.95 3.45
C GLU A 76 10.81 14.82 4.45
N HIS A 77 10.30 13.60 4.65
CA HIS A 77 9.14 13.35 5.51
C HIS A 77 9.29 12.09 6.36
N GLN A 78 8.77 12.16 7.59
CA GLN A 78 8.48 10.97 8.36
C GLN A 78 7.23 10.28 7.77
N ILE A 79 7.38 9.03 7.35
CA ILE A 79 6.30 8.19 6.84
C ILE A 79 6.18 6.98 7.77
N ASP A 80 5.02 6.79 8.38
CA ASP A 80 4.82 5.67 9.30
C ASP A 80 4.25 4.47 8.55
N VAL A 81 3.21 4.69 7.75
CA VAL A 81 2.53 3.67 6.95
C VAL A 81 2.61 4.04 5.48
N ALA A 82 3.05 3.13 4.61
CA ALA A 82 3.06 3.30 3.16
C ALA A 82 2.13 2.30 2.48
N LEU A 83 1.21 2.80 1.65
CA LEU A 83 0.35 1.99 0.79
C LEU A 83 0.96 1.94 -0.62
N GLY A 84 1.22 0.74 -1.12
CA GLY A 84 1.84 0.51 -2.44
C GLY A 84 1.02 -0.42 -3.31
N SER A 85 0.73 -0.03 -4.55
CA SER A 85 -0.07 -0.84 -5.46
C SER A 85 0.71 -2.03 -5.99
N TYR A 86 0.17 -3.22 -5.75
CA TYR A 86 0.75 -4.52 -6.09
C TYR A 86 -0.20 -5.30 -6.99
N GLY A 87 0.33 -6.21 -7.82
CA GLY A 87 -0.45 -7.07 -8.71
C GLY A 87 0.45 -7.88 -9.64
N GLU A 88 -0.09 -8.99 -10.17
CA GLU A 88 0.66 -9.88 -11.04
C GLU A 88 0.55 -9.38 -12.49
N ASN A 89 1.63 -8.80 -13.00
CA ASN A 89 1.62 -8.22 -14.33
C ASN A 89 1.50 -9.33 -15.40
N PRO A 90 0.56 -9.24 -16.34
CA PRO A 90 0.51 -10.14 -17.49
C PRO A 90 1.79 -10.08 -18.33
N ARG A 91 2.11 -11.15 -19.06
CA ARG A 91 3.26 -11.19 -19.98
C ARG A 91 3.23 -10.02 -20.97
N GLY A 92 4.20 -9.12 -20.86
CA GLY A 92 4.34 -7.95 -21.74
C GLY A 92 3.62 -6.69 -21.25
N ILE A 93 3.05 -6.72 -20.04
CA ILE A 93 2.41 -5.58 -19.38
C ILE A 93 3.25 -5.20 -18.16
N THR A 94 3.27 -3.90 -17.85
CA THR A 94 3.76 -3.38 -16.58
C THR A 94 2.79 -2.29 -16.14
N ASP A 95 1.99 -2.58 -15.13
CA ASP A 95 0.96 -1.69 -14.59
C ASP A 95 0.93 -1.64 -13.05
N LYS A 96 1.60 -2.60 -12.38
CA LYS A 96 1.72 -2.66 -10.92
C LYS A 96 3.16 -2.93 -10.50
N MET A 97 3.54 -2.50 -9.30
CA MET A 97 4.86 -2.82 -8.74
C MET A 97 4.97 -4.32 -8.46
N THR A 98 6.18 -4.86 -8.59
CA THR A 98 6.51 -6.24 -8.20
C THR A 98 6.62 -6.37 -6.67
N SER A 99 6.62 -7.61 -6.17
CA SER A 99 6.87 -7.89 -4.75
C SER A 99 8.21 -7.33 -4.25
N ALA A 100 9.25 -7.40 -5.10
CA ALA A 100 10.55 -6.80 -4.81
C ALA A 100 10.51 -5.26 -4.75
N ASP A 101 9.74 -4.63 -5.63
CA ASP A 101 9.61 -3.17 -5.67
C ASP A 101 8.77 -2.62 -4.51
N ILE A 102 7.79 -3.36 -4.00
CA ILE A 102 7.09 -2.99 -2.76
C ILE A 102 8.07 -2.87 -1.59
N LEU A 103 9.03 -3.80 -1.46
CA LEU A 103 10.08 -3.72 -0.44
C LEU A 103 11.03 -2.54 -0.66
N ARG A 104 11.45 -2.31 -1.92
CA ARG A 104 12.31 -1.17 -2.26
C ARG A 104 11.61 0.17 -2.06
N MET A 105 10.30 0.25 -2.31
CA MET A 105 9.48 1.43 -2.03
C MET A 105 9.47 1.69 -0.52
N ALA A 106 9.19 0.67 0.29
CA ALA A 106 9.17 0.80 1.75
C ALA A 106 10.52 1.25 2.33
N GLU A 107 11.63 0.67 1.83
CA GLU A 107 12.99 1.09 2.16
C GLU A 107 13.24 2.56 1.77
N SER A 108 12.90 2.92 0.53
CA SER A 108 13.11 4.28 0.00
C SER A 108 12.29 5.32 0.75
N LEU A 109 11.02 5.03 1.06
CA LEU A 109 10.16 5.90 1.86
C LEU A 109 10.55 5.94 3.34
N ASN A 110 11.49 5.09 3.78
CA ASN A 110 11.87 4.93 5.19
C ASN A 110 10.65 4.68 6.12
N ALA A 111 9.67 3.94 5.59
CA ALA A 111 8.41 3.66 6.28
C ALA A 111 8.62 2.76 7.52
N LYS A 112 7.59 2.61 8.36
CA LYS A 112 7.58 1.61 9.45
C LYS A 112 6.74 0.39 9.10
N VAL A 113 5.64 0.60 8.38
CA VAL A 113 4.78 -0.45 7.84
C VAL A 113 4.56 -0.23 6.35
N VAL A 114 4.64 -1.29 5.56
CA VAL A 114 4.21 -1.28 4.15
C VAL A 114 3.01 -2.20 3.97
N ILE A 115 1.97 -1.70 3.32
CA ILE A 115 0.73 -2.43 3.06
C ILE A 115 0.52 -2.49 1.55
N PRO A 116 0.64 -3.68 0.91
CA PRO A 116 0.22 -3.83 -0.47
C PRO A 116 -1.31 -3.68 -0.57
N PHE A 117 -1.76 -2.94 -1.57
CA PHE A 117 -3.18 -2.82 -1.94
C PHE A 117 -3.32 -2.89 -3.47
N HIS A 118 -4.54 -2.76 -4.00
CA HIS A 118 -4.85 -2.85 -5.45
C HIS A 118 -4.67 -4.27 -6.07
N HIS A 119 -4.14 -5.23 -5.31
CA HIS A 119 -3.95 -6.62 -5.74
C HIS A 119 -5.25 -7.45 -5.67
N ASP A 120 -6.33 -6.87 -5.13
CA ASP A 120 -7.61 -7.52 -4.88
C ASP A 120 -8.61 -7.43 -6.05
N ILE A 121 -8.48 -6.41 -6.90
CA ILE A 121 -9.62 -5.92 -7.70
C ILE A 121 -9.74 -6.55 -9.09
N TRP A 122 -8.63 -7.03 -9.67
CA TRP A 122 -8.58 -7.50 -11.07
C TRP A 122 -8.23 -8.98 -11.15
N SER A 123 -9.12 -9.78 -11.74
CA SER A 123 -8.91 -11.22 -11.91
C SER A 123 -7.68 -11.55 -12.76
N ASN A 124 -7.38 -10.73 -13.77
CA ASN A 124 -6.21 -10.89 -14.64
C ASN A 124 -4.91 -10.36 -14.03
N PHE A 125 -4.94 -9.85 -12.79
CA PHE A 125 -3.77 -9.46 -11.99
C PHE A 125 -3.70 -10.21 -10.65
N GLN A 126 -4.41 -11.34 -10.53
CA GLN A 126 -4.39 -12.16 -9.32
C GLN A 126 -2.95 -12.46 -8.89
N ALA A 127 -2.56 -11.96 -7.72
CA ALA A 127 -1.20 -12.01 -7.20
C ALA A 127 -1.13 -12.75 -5.86
N ASP A 128 0.08 -13.11 -5.44
CA ASP A 128 0.34 -13.68 -4.11
C ASP A 128 1.14 -12.71 -3.22
N PRO A 129 0.48 -11.99 -2.28
CA PRO A 129 1.16 -11.10 -1.35
C PRO A 129 2.18 -11.79 -0.44
N GLN A 130 2.17 -13.12 -0.31
CA GLN A 130 3.18 -13.83 0.47
C GLN A 130 4.58 -13.72 -0.15
N GLU A 131 4.71 -13.45 -1.45
CA GLU A 131 6.01 -13.13 -2.05
C GLU A 131 6.71 -11.98 -1.32
N ILE A 132 5.96 -10.93 -0.97
CA ILE A 132 6.48 -9.76 -0.24
C ILE A 132 7.00 -10.20 1.12
N ARG A 133 6.25 -11.05 1.83
CA ARG A 133 6.65 -11.56 3.15
C ARG A 133 7.89 -12.43 3.08
N VAL A 134 7.94 -13.38 2.14
CA VAL A 134 9.09 -14.28 1.94
C VAL A 134 10.34 -13.48 1.59
N LEU A 135 10.26 -12.58 0.60
CA LEU A 135 11.39 -11.74 0.21
C LEU A 135 11.85 -10.81 1.34
N TRP A 136 10.91 -10.31 2.15
CA TRP A 136 11.24 -9.50 3.32
C TRP A 136 12.02 -10.30 4.35
N GLU A 137 11.57 -11.51 4.73
CA GLU A 137 12.29 -12.37 5.68
C GLU A 137 13.70 -12.72 5.16
N MET A 138 13.84 -12.97 3.85
CA MET A 138 15.14 -13.26 3.22
C MET A 138 16.12 -12.07 3.21
N LYS A 139 15.63 -10.83 3.34
CA LYS A 139 16.42 -9.62 3.12
C LYS A 139 16.61 -8.75 4.36
N LYS A 140 15.64 -8.75 5.28
CA LYS A 140 15.55 -7.77 6.38
C LYS A 140 16.83 -7.68 7.22
N ASP A 141 17.48 -8.80 7.52
CA ASP A 141 18.66 -8.81 8.40
C ASP A 141 19.90 -8.34 7.63
N ARG A 142 20.03 -8.77 6.37
CA ARG A 142 21.15 -8.42 5.50
C ARG A 142 21.13 -6.93 5.09
N LEU A 143 19.94 -6.39 4.83
CA LEU A 143 19.74 -5.00 4.41
C LEU A 143 19.34 -4.07 5.56
N GLN A 144 19.19 -4.61 6.77
CA GLN A 144 18.77 -3.89 7.96
C GLN A 144 17.45 -3.12 7.77
N TYR A 145 16.45 -3.78 7.16
CA TYR A 145 15.16 -3.14 6.89
C TYR A 145 14.48 -2.65 8.18
N GLY A 146 14.15 -1.35 8.20
CA GLY A 146 13.49 -0.68 9.33
C GLY A 146 11.95 -0.73 9.30
N PHE A 147 11.36 -1.58 8.46
CA PHE A 147 9.92 -1.69 8.25
C PHE A 147 9.43 -3.14 8.28
N LYS A 148 8.11 -3.34 8.46
CA LYS A 148 7.44 -4.64 8.34
C LYS A 148 6.32 -4.61 7.28
N PRO A 149 6.11 -5.67 6.49
CA PRO A 149 4.93 -5.79 5.65
C PRO A 149 3.68 -6.15 6.49
N PHE A 150 2.51 -5.65 6.09
CA PHE A 150 1.21 -6.06 6.62
C PHE A 150 0.28 -6.44 5.47
N ILE A 151 -0.11 -7.72 5.39
CA ILE A 151 -1.03 -8.25 4.37
C ILE A 151 -2.46 -8.01 4.86
N TRP A 152 -3.20 -7.20 4.11
CA TRP A 152 -4.55 -6.77 4.48
C TRP A 152 -5.64 -7.59 3.77
N GLN A 153 -6.90 -7.27 4.04
CA GLN A 153 -8.08 -7.80 3.37
C GLN A 153 -9.08 -6.67 3.14
N VAL A 154 -9.84 -6.75 2.04
CA VAL A 154 -10.81 -5.70 1.63
C VAL A 154 -11.86 -5.47 2.71
N GLY A 155 -12.07 -4.22 3.11
CA GLY A 155 -12.99 -3.87 4.20
C GLY A 155 -12.45 -4.14 5.62
N GLY A 156 -11.21 -4.63 5.74
CA GLY A 156 -10.54 -4.79 7.03
C GLY A 156 -10.16 -3.45 7.66
N LYS A 157 -9.82 -3.48 8.95
CA LYS A 157 -9.34 -2.30 9.70
C LYS A 157 -7.86 -2.46 10.02
N PHE A 158 -7.12 -1.35 9.92
CA PHE A 158 -5.76 -1.21 10.43
C PHE A 158 -5.68 0.08 11.27
N THR A 159 -5.08 -0.01 12.45
CA THR A 159 -4.98 1.09 13.40
C THR A 159 -3.51 1.34 13.74
N TRP A 160 -2.93 2.40 13.19
CA TRP A 160 -1.61 2.85 13.60
C TRP A 160 -1.68 3.62 14.94
N PRO A 161 -0.74 3.40 15.89
CA PRO A 161 0.39 2.46 15.87
C PRO A 161 0.09 1.08 16.48
N LEU A 162 -1.17 0.81 16.86
CA LEU A 162 -1.56 -0.42 17.58
C LEU A 162 -1.24 -1.70 16.80
N ASP A 163 -1.51 -1.71 15.50
CA ASP A 163 -1.40 -2.90 14.65
C ASP A 163 -0.04 -3.02 13.95
N LYS A 164 0.94 -2.15 14.25
CA LYS A 164 2.20 -2.01 13.50
C LYS A 164 3.07 -3.26 13.42
N ASP A 165 2.91 -4.18 14.38
CA ASP A 165 3.70 -5.40 14.49
C ASP A 165 2.95 -6.64 13.96
N ASN A 166 1.67 -6.49 13.62
CA ASN A 166 0.92 -7.55 12.95
C ASN A 166 1.45 -7.68 11.52
N PHE A 167 1.50 -8.91 11.01
CA PHE A 167 1.90 -9.17 9.62
C PHE A 167 0.74 -9.48 8.71
N GLU A 168 -0.37 -9.99 9.26
CA GLU A 168 -1.51 -10.45 8.49
C GLU A 168 -2.79 -10.03 9.21
N TYR A 169 -3.73 -9.47 8.45
CA TYR A 169 -5.07 -9.20 8.92
C TYR A 169 -5.92 -10.47 8.91
N HIS A 170 -6.77 -10.61 9.92
CA HIS A 170 -7.87 -11.56 9.90
C HIS A 170 -9.16 -10.85 10.34
N TYR A 171 -10.29 -11.16 9.71
CA TYR A 171 -11.58 -10.61 10.12
C TYR A 171 -11.94 -11.04 11.55
N PRO A 172 -12.68 -10.21 12.31
CA PRO A 172 -13.27 -10.66 13.58
C PRO A 172 -14.05 -11.96 13.37
N ARG A 173 -13.73 -12.98 14.17
CA ARG A 173 -14.31 -14.33 14.03
C ARG A 173 -15.66 -14.48 14.75
N GLY A 174 -16.04 -13.50 15.56
CA GLY A 174 -17.21 -13.57 16.43
C GLY A 174 -17.06 -14.60 17.54
N PHE A 175 -18.19 -14.99 18.14
CA PHE A 175 -18.26 -15.94 19.26
C PHE A 175 -17.52 -15.48 20.52
N ASP A 176 -17.39 -14.16 20.72
CA ASP A 176 -16.76 -13.57 21.92
C ASP A 176 -17.50 -13.96 23.22
N ASP A 177 -18.74 -14.41 23.09
CA ASP A 177 -19.64 -14.89 24.15
C ASP A 177 -19.88 -16.41 24.11
N CYS A 178 -19.05 -17.17 23.40
CA CYS A 178 -19.20 -18.64 23.37
C CYS A 178 -19.16 -19.24 24.78
N PHE A 179 -20.08 -20.18 25.04
CA PHE A 179 -20.24 -20.83 26.34
C PHE A 179 -20.58 -19.90 27.51
N THR A 180 -21.12 -18.70 27.24
CA THR A 180 -21.81 -17.91 28.28
C THR A 180 -23.09 -18.60 28.79
N MET A 181 -23.60 -19.56 28.02
CA MET A 181 -24.65 -20.51 28.41
C MET A 181 -24.18 -21.94 28.13
N GLU A 182 -24.68 -22.90 28.90
CA GLU A 182 -24.41 -24.32 28.65
C GLU A 182 -24.94 -24.75 27.27
N PRO A 183 -24.15 -25.48 26.48
CA PRO A 183 -24.56 -25.94 25.17
C PRO A 183 -25.60 -27.08 25.31
N ASP A 184 -26.63 -27.04 24.48
CA ASP A 184 -27.68 -28.06 24.45
C ASP A 184 -27.21 -29.30 23.67
N LEU A 185 -26.43 -30.16 24.35
CA LEU A 185 -25.80 -31.34 23.78
C LEU A 185 -26.15 -32.62 24.57
N PRO A 186 -26.28 -33.78 23.90
CA PRO A 186 -26.64 -35.05 24.55
C PRO A 186 -25.57 -35.56 25.52
N PHE A 187 -24.31 -35.21 25.27
CA PHE A 187 -23.16 -35.42 26.15
C PHE A 187 -22.05 -34.45 25.73
N LYS A 188 -21.13 -34.13 26.65
CA LYS A 188 -20.15 -33.04 26.49
C LYS A 188 -19.21 -33.19 25.29
N SER A 189 -18.86 -34.42 24.90
CA SER A 189 -17.90 -34.69 23.83
C SER A 189 -18.56 -34.93 22.46
N PHE A 190 -19.74 -34.39 22.24
CA PHE A 190 -20.41 -34.51 20.94
C PHE A 190 -19.72 -33.66 19.86
N LEU A 191 -19.22 -32.47 20.23
CA LEU A 191 -18.47 -31.52 19.40
C LEU A 191 -17.26 -30.95 20.15
#